data_AF-A0A974SYW3-F1
#
_entry.id   AF-A0A974SYW3-F1
#
_cell.length_a   1.000
_cell.length_b   1.000
_cell.length_c   1.000
_cell.angle_alpha   90.00
_cell.angle_beta   90.00
_cell.angle_gamma   90.00
#
_symmetry.space_group_name_H-M   'P 1'
#
loop_
_entity.id
_entity.type
_entity.pdbx_description
1 polymer ?
#
loop_
_entity_poly.entity_id
_entity_poly.type
_entity_poly.pdbx_seq_one_letter_code
_entity_poly.pdbx_strand_id
1 'polypeptide(L)' 'MRLPLKTAENVRVELARLYREGKAGKRSVADVSRLANVLQILGRMIETSDLEQRIEMLEAAR' A
#
# COMPACT_ATOMS: atom_id res chain seq x y z
N MET A 1 14.88 -9.31 2.30
CA MET A 1 14.37 -8.39 3.33
C MET A 1 12.87 -8.19 3.11
N ARG A 2 12.00 -8.37 4.12
CA ARG A 2 10.54 -8.18 3.99
C ARG A 2 10.25 -6.69 4.18
N LEU A 3 9.75 -6.00 3.14
CA LEU A 3 9.43 -4.58 3.25
C LEU A 3 8.29 -4.40 4.28
N PRO A 4 8.43 -3.54 5.30
CA PRO A 4 7.33 -3.26 6.22
C PRO A 4 6.23 -2.51 5.47
N LEU A 5 4.97 -2.92 5.55
CA LEU A 5 3.83 -2.25 4.89
C LEU A 5 3.20 -1.21 5.82
N LYS A 6 3.99 -0.22 6.24
CA LYS A 6 3.57 0.78 7.24
C LYS A 6 3.16 2.12 6.64
N THR A 7 3.67 2.45 5.45
CA THR A 7 3.42 3.72 4.77
C THR A 7 2.86 3.47 3.38
N ALA A 8 2.17 4.46 2.80
CA ALA A 8 1.73 4.41 1.41
C ALA A 8 2.91 4.17 0.45
N GLU A 9 4.09 4.73 0.77
CA GLU A 9 5.32 4.48 0.02
C GLU A 9 5.73 3.01 0.02
N ASN A 10 5.66 2.35 1.17
CA ASN A 10 5.98 0.92 1.24
C ASN A 10 5.01 0.07 0.42
N VAL A 11 3.71 0.39 0.47
CA VAL A 11 2.69 -0.26 -0.33
C VAL A 11 2.96 -0.07 -1.82
N ARG A 12 3.34 1.15 -2.24
CA ARG A 12 3.72 1.47 -3.62
C ARG A 12 4.90 0.63 -4.10
N VAL A 13 5.96 0.51 -3.29
CA VAL A 13 7.15 -0.29 -3.64
C VAL A 13 6.79 -1.77 -3.79
N GLU A 14 5.97 -2.32 -2.89
CA GLU A 14 5.55 -3.73 -2.96
C GLU A 14 4.61 -3.99 -4.16
N LEU A 15 3.72 -3.05 -4.49
CA LEU A 15 2.91 -3.10 -5.72
C LEU A 15 3.79 -3.13 -6.98
N ALA A 16 4.80 -2.25 -7.06
CA ALA A 16 5.73 -2.21 -8.18
C ALA A 16 6.54 -3.52 -8.31
N ARG A 17 6.92 -4.11 -7.17
CA ARG A 17 7.57 -5.43 -7.14
C ARG A 17 6.63 -6.52 -7.67
N LEU A 18 5.39 -6.55 -7.20
CA LEU A 18 4.39 -7.54 -7.61
C LEU A 18 4.10 -7.47 -9.12
N TYR A 19 4.02 -6.25 -9.68
CA TYR A 19 3.90 -6.03 -11.12
C TYR A 19 5.08 -6.63 -11.89
N ARG A 20 6.32 -6.39 -11.44
CA ARG A 20 7.52 -6.97 -12.08
C ARG A 20 7.54 -8.49 -12.00
N GLU A 21 7.12 -9.08 -10.89
CA GLU A 21 7.02 -10.54 -10.73
C GLU A 21 6.00 -11.14 -11.69
N GLY A 22 4.83 -10.51 -11.84
CA GLY A 22 3.81 -10.91 -12.81
C GLY A 22 4.29 -10.79 -14.25
N LYS A 23 4.89 -9.65 -14.61
CA LYS A 23 5.44 -9.41 -15.96
C LYS A 23 6.55 -10.40 -16.34
N ALA A 24 7.35 -10.82 -15.37
CA ALA A 24 8.40 -11.82 -15.57
C ALA A 24 7.88 -13.28 -15.56
N GLY A 25 6.57 -13.50 -15.40
CA GLY A 25 5.98 -14.84 -15.33
C GLY A 25 6.31 -15.62 -14.05
N LYS A 26 6.89 -14.96 -13.03
CA LYS A 26 7.25 -15.60 -11.76
C LYS A 26 6.05 -15.90 -10.86
N ARG A 27 4.91 -15.29 -11.18
CA ARG A 27 3.63 -15.47 -10.49
C ARG A 27 2.48 -15.35 -11.50
N SER A 28 1.39 -16.09 -11.26
CA SER A 28 0.21 -15.99 -12.12
C SER A 28 -0.40 -14.60 -12.07
N VAL A 29 -1.02 -14.17 -13.17
CA VAL A 29 -1.75 -12.89 -13.23
C VAL A 29 -2.87 -12.84 -12.19
N ALA A 30 -3.56 -13.97 -11.95
CA ALA A 30 -4.61 -14.07 -10.96
C ALA A 30 -4.09 -13.79 -9.53
N ASP A 31 -2.94 -14.36 -9.16
CA ASP A 31 -2.36 -14.13 -7.84
C ASP A 31 -1.83 -12.70 -7.68
N VAL A 32 -1.24 -12.14 -8.73
CA VAL A 32 -0.82 -10.73 -8.76
C VAL A 32 -2.03 -9.82 -8.54
N SER A 33 -3.12 -10.01 -9.27
CA SER A 33 -4.32 -9.19 -9.11
C SER A 33 -4.92 -9.30 -7.71
N ARG A 34 -4.98 -10.51 -7.13
CA ARG A 34 -5.49 -10.72 -5.77
C ARG A 34 -4.65 -9.99 -4.72
N LEU A 35 -3.33 -10.11 -4.81
CA LEU A 35 -2.43 -9.47 -3.85
C LEU A 35 -2.36 -7.96 -4.04
N ALA A 36 -2.45 -7.47 -5.27
CA ALA A 36 -2.55 -6.04 -5.56
C ALA A 36 -3.83 -5.44 -4.94
N ASN A 37 -4.94 -6.17 -4.93
CA ASN A 37 -6.18 -5.72 -4.29
C ASN A 37 -5.99 -5.56 -2.78
N VAL A 38 -5.39 -6.55 -2.10
CA VAL A 38 -5.08 -6.48 -0.66
C VAL A 38 -4.17 -5.30 -0.35
N LEU A 39 -3.12 -5.09 -1.14
CA LEU A 39 -2.21 -3.94 -1.00
C LEU A 39 -2.94 -2.61 -1.17
N GLN A 40 -3.88 -2.50 -2.12
CA GLN A 40 -4.67 -1.29 -2.31
C GLN A 40 -5.62 -1.01 -1.13
N ILE A 41 -6.23 -2.04 -0.53
CA ILE A 41 -7.04 -1.88 0.70
C ILE A 41 -6.16 -1.34 1.82
N LEU A 42 -4.99 -1.94 2.03
CA LEU A 42 -4.05 -1.50 3.05
C LEU A 42 -3.55 -0.07 2.82
N GLY A 43 -3.23 0.28 1.57
CA GLY A 43 -2.83 1.63 1.18
C GLY A 43 -3.88 2.67 1.56
N ARG A 44 -5.16 2.40 1.25
CA ARG A 44 -6.26 3.29 1.63
C ARG A 44 -6.39 3.44 3.15
N MET A 45 -6.26 2.36 3.91
CA MET A 45 -6.34 2.45 5.38
C MET A 45 -5.22 3.32 5.97
N ILE A 46 -4.00 3.19 5.44
CA ILE A 46 -2.86 4.01 5.85
C ILE A 46 -3.13 5.49 5.51
N GLU A 47 -3.54 5.77 4.27
CA GLU A 47 -3.85 7.13 3.83
C GLU A 47 -4.98 7.76 4.66
N THR A 48 -6.05 7.01 4.96
CA THR A 48 -7.12 7.48 5.83
C THR A 48 -6.61 7.83 7.22
N SER A 49 -5.82 6.95 7.85
CA SER A 49 -5.29 7.19 9.19
C SER A 49 -4.32 8.39 9.23
N ASP A 50 -3.48 8.54 8.21
CA ASP A 50 -2.58 9.68 8.08
C ASP A 50 -3.37 11.00 7.94
N LEU A 51 -4.48 10.98 7.21
CA LEU A 51 -5.37 12.14 7.07
C LEU A 51 -6.11 12.47 8.37
N GLU A 52 -6.63 11.46 9.07
CA GLU A 52 -7.27 11.62 10.38
C GLU A 52 -6.33 12.29 11.38
N GLN A 53 -5.09 11.79 11.50
CA GLN A 53 -4.07 12.40 12.38
C GLN A 53 -3.77 13.86 12.00
N ARG A 54 -3.67 14.15 10.70
CA ARG A 54 -3.42 15.52 10.23
C ARG A 54 -4.59 16.46 10.53
N ILE A 55 -5.83 15.98 10.43
CA ILE A 55 -7.02 16.74 10.79
C ILE A 55 -7.02 17.02 12.29
N GLU A 56 -6.80 16.01 13.13
CA GLU A 56 -6.73 16.17 14.59
C GLU A 56 -5.67 17.21 15.00
N MET A 57 -4.49 17.20 14.36
CA MET A 57 -3.45 18.19 14.61
C MET A 57 -3.87 19.61 14.23
N LEU A 58 -4.60 19.77 13.12
CA LEU A 58 -5.10 21.08 12.68
C LEU A 58 -6.22 21.59 13.59
N GLU A 59 -7.10 20.71 14.05
CA GLU A 59 -8.17 21.03 14.99
C GLU A 59 -7.62 21.40 16.37
N ALA A 60 -6.57 20.72 16.84
CA ALA A 60 -5.91 21.01 18.11
C ALA A 60 -5.09 22.33 18.09
N ALA A 61 -4.73 22.83 16.91
CA ALA A 61 -3.98 24.08 16.75
C ALA A 61 -4.88 25.34 16.74
N ARG A 62 -6.20 25.17 16.88
CA ARG A 62 -7.21 26.23 16.83
C ARG A 62 -7.71 26.61 18.22
#